data_AF-A0A516PZF7-F1
#
_entry.id   AF-A0A516PZF7-F1
#
_cell.length_a   1.000
_cell.length_b   1.000
_cell.length_c   1.000
_cell.angle_alpha   90.00
_cell.angle_beta   90.00
_cell.angle_gamma   90.00
#
_symmetry.space_group_name_H-M   'P 1'
#
loop_
_entity.id
_entity.type
_entity.pdbx_description
1 polymer ?
#
loop_
_entity_poly.entity_id
_entity_poly.type
_entity_poly.pdbx_seq_one_letter_code
_entity_poly.pdbx_strand_id
1 'polypeptide(L)'
;MTDLDLDELVDGVARIAAESFADLGFLESCGELDLRSSVPGATAIRFELPRIEYLHLASVIIDADGLDDPVRQTTRTMSSVWKDYDRVLESGVIFDAANREKGFHTKKESYPWLEIGFDRPRELSGVKVRNVEGVNSVRARGLQVQVRTADGRLITAYDGIERERQFVRAAEHFANGSAAPVTDGQPVDGLQARVLHAGKSFLTKAAKSASRANRSAAQAPELVEAPDSQPKKGSRPPIRPAQPDVVKILTRLELRDYAPGRNALDHLKLTAEQVSHFRALVNRRYLFGQELEWTSHGVRRSFRFWTEQQRQDYLRFALEVISALQDLTRDVCFGFGSVLAIVRDQNLIPHDDDLDVLIGFEPEQAGTLFEGRQLVRACLQAKGFQVTGGMSAYQWVQRAGGGLRLDVFIGVFEADKISWYPGKRGGLTRAQLFPAIERDFLGRPCPVPHRPEEYLEQIYGPGWRDPDPNFQHSWNPAAYADISGT
;
A
#
# COMPACT_ATOMS: atom_id res chain seq x y z
N MET A 1 -1.32 -26.47 9.07
CA MET A 1 -2.21 -25.41 9.50
C MET A 1 -3.51 -25.63 8.77
N THR A 2 -4.59 -25.89 9.49
CA THR A 2 -5.94 -25.91 8.92
C THR A 2 -6.40 -24.47 8.65
N ASP A 3 -7.47 -24.28 7.88
CA ASP A 3 -8.07 -22.95 7.70
C ASP A 3 -8.52 -22.34 9.03
N LEU A 4 -9.00 -23.17 9.96
CA LEU A 4 -9.38 -22.78 11.32
C LEU A 4 -8.19 -22.25 12.13
N ASP A 5 -6.99 -22.82 11.94
CA ASP A 5 -5.77 -22.35 12.62
C ASP A 5 -5.34 -20.95 12.12
N LEU A 6 -5.66 -20.59 10.88
CA LEU A 6 -5.24 -19.32 10.29
C LEU A 6 -6.14 -18.16 10.75
N ASP A 7 -7.46 -18.40 10.79
CA ASP A 7 -8.44 -17.45 11.31
C ASP A 7 -8.11 -17.06 12.76
N GLU A 8 -7.80 -18.05 13.61
CA GLU A 8 -7.44 -17.81 15.02
C GLU A 8 -6.17 -16.97 15.17
N LEU A 9 -5.15 -17.21 14.33
CA LEU A 9 -3.91 -16.43 14.37
C LEU A 9 -4.14 -14.97 13.93
N VAL A 10 -4.90 -14.75 12.87
CA VAL A 10 -5.24 -13.40 12.39
C VAL A 10 -6.03 -12.65 13.45
N ASP A 11 -7.10 -13.26 13.97
CA ASP A 11 -7.95 -12.62 14.98
C ASP A 11 -7.20 -12.42 16.30
N GLY A 12 -6.29 -13.34 16.66
CA GLY A 12 -5.46 -13.24 17.85
C GLY A 12 -4.46 -12.08 17.81
N VAL A 13 -3.70 -11.94 16.72
CA VAL A 13 -2.75 -10.82 16.57
C VAL A 13 -3.47 -9.48 16.49
N ALA A 14 -4.56 -9.40 15.73
CA ALA A 14 -5.38 -8.18 15.63
C ALA A 14 -5.96 -7.75 16.99
N ARG A 15 -6.43 -8.72 17.80
CA ARG A 15 -6.90 -8.47 19.15
C ARG A 15 -5.78 -7.96 20.07
N ILE A 16 -4.59 -8.57 20.04
CA ILE A 16 -3.43 -8.10 20.81
C ILE A 16 -3.10 -6.65 20.45
N ALA A 17 -3.06 -6.33 19.15
CA ALA A 17 -2.81 -4.97 18.68
C ALA A 17 -3.87 -4.00 19.20
N ALA A 18 -5.16 -4.32 19.04
CA ALA A 18 -6.26 -3.45 19.43
C ALA A 18 -6.40 -3.24 20.96
N GLU A 19 -6.18 -4.29 21.76
CA GLU A 19 -6.41 -4.24 23.20
C GLU A 19 -5.21 -3.71 23.99
N SER A 20 -3.98 -4.05 23.58
CA SER A 20 -2.77 -3.78 24.37
C SER A 20 -1.82 -2.77 23.71
N PHE A 21 -2.00 -2.50 22.42
CA PHE A 21 -1.12 -1.65 21.61
C PHE A 21 -1.90 -0.68 20.73
N ALA A 22 -3.05 -0.20 21.21
CA ALA A 22 -3.91 0.73 20.48
C ALA A 22 -3.15 1.98 19.98
N ASP A 23 -2.14 2.44 20.73
CA ASP A 23 -1.24 3.54 20.36
C ASP A 23 -0.55 3.36 19.01
N LEU A 24 -0.29 2.12 18.56
CA LEU A 24 0.28 1.86 17.23
C LEU A 24 -0.68 2.25 16.09
N GLY A 25 -1.97 2.42 16.38
CA GLY A 25 -2.95 3.03 15.47
C GLY A 25 -2.57 4.45 15.02
N PHE A 26 -1.67 5.13 15.72
CA PHE A 26 -1.07 6.40 15.29
C PHE A 26 -0.33 6.30 13.93
N LEU A 27 0.13 5.10 13.52
CA LEU A 27 0.78 4.91 12.23
C LEU A 27 -0.20 4.94 11.04
N GLU A 28 -1.51 4.95 11.30
CA GLU A 28 -2.54 5.12 10.28
C GLU A 28 -2.52 6.54 9.66
N SER A 29 -3.11 6.66 8.48
CA SER A 29 -3.33 7.96 7.84
C SER A 29 -4.16 8.85 8.77
N CYS A 30 -3.64 10.01 9.15
CA CYS A 30 -4.24 10.91 10.16
C CYS A 30 -4.41 10.30 11.56
N GLY A 31 -3.71 9.19 11.88
CA GLY A 31 -3.74 8.55 13.19
C GLY A 31 -3.35 9.52 14.31
N GLU A 32 -3.95 9.35 15.49
CA GLU A 32 -3.70 10.19 16.67
C GLU A 32 -3.04 9.40 17.80
N LEU A 33 -2.03 10.00 18.41
CA LEU A 33 -1.40 9.54 19.64
C LEU A 33 -1.72 10.55 20.75
N ASP A 34 -2.50 10.16 21.75
CA ASP A 34 -2.82 11.00 22.91
C ASP A 34 -1.98 10.54 24.12
N LEU A 35 -1.03 11.38 24.51
CA LEU A 35 -0.08 11.14 25.58
C LEU A 35 -0.52 11.93 26.82
N ARG A 36 -0.92 11.24 27.89
CA ARG A 36 -1.41 11.88 29.13
C ARG A 36 -0.51 11.59 30.32
N SER A 37 0.03 12.66 30.92
CA SER A 37 0.75 12.65 32.19
C SER A 37 1.05 14.06 32.66
N SER A 38 1.18 14.24 33.98
CA SER A 38 1.67 15.48 34.58
C SER A 38 3.21 15.44 34.65
N VAL A 39 3.84 16.32 33.89
CA VAL A 39 5.29 16.58 33.93
C VAL A 39 5.50 18.01 34.43
N PRO A 40 5.85 18.21 35.72
CA PRO A 40 6.07 19.54 36.26
C PRO A 40 7.35 20.15 35.72
N GLY A 41 7.31 21.47 35.50
CA GLY A 41 8.49 22.24 35.08
C GLY A 41 9.03 21.84 33.70
N ALA A 42 8.19 21.34 32.80
CA ALA A 42 8.56 21.09 31.41
C ALA A 42 9.04 22.38 30.74
N THR A 43 10.18 22.32 30.05
CA THR A 43 10.81 23.43 29.32
C THR A 43 10.83 23.19 27.82
N ALA A 44 10.75 21.94 27.37
CA ALA A 44 10.61 21.61 25.95
C ALA A 44 10.00 20.23 25.74
N ILE A 45 9.37 20.03 24.57
CA ILE A 45 8.95 18.72 24.07
C ILE A 45 9.74 18.44 22.78
N ARG A 46 10.33 17.25 22.68
CA ARG A 46 11.10 16.80 21.53
C ARG A 46 10.45 15.60 20.89
N PHE A 47 10.27 15.66 19.57
CA PHE A 47 9.81 14.57 18.72
C PHE A 47 10.99 14.13 17.87
N GLU A 48 11.38 12.86 17.92
CA GLU A 48 12.52 12.37 17.15
C GLU A 48 12.31 10.95 16.61
N LEU A 49 12.99 10.65 15.51
CA LEU A 49 13.05 9.29 14.94
C LEU A 49 14.48 8.78 15.01
N PRO A 50 14.80 7.80 15.86
CA PRO A 50 16.17 7.29 16.01
C PRO A 50 16.56 6.30 14.88
N ARG A 51 16.44 6.76 13.62
CA ARG A 51 16.76 6.04 12.39
C ARG A 51 17.03 7.03 11.26
N ILE A 52 17.47 6.53 10.11
CA ILE A 52 17.57 7.34 8.89
C ILE A 52 16.18 7.46 8.25
N GLU A 53 15.54 8.62 8.40
CA GLU A 53 14.21 8.86 7.85
C GLU A 53 13.92 10.36 7.67
N TYR A 54 12.81 10.68 7.01
CA TYR A 54 12.16 11.99 7.11
C TYR A 54 11.26 12.03 8.35
N LEU A 55 11.28 13.11 9.13
CA LEU A 55 10.29 13.37 10.16
C LEU A 55 9.32 14.46 9.69
N HIS A 56 8.03 14.10 9.70
CA HIS A 56 6.92 15.03 9.49
C HIS A 56 5.72 14.54 10.29
N LEU A 57 4.99 15.47 10.87
CA LEU A 57 3.71 15.21 11.55
C LEU A 57 2.70 16.25 11.08
N ALA A 58 1.42 15.97 11.25
CA ALA A 58 0.38 16.92 10.86
C ALA A 58 0.19 18.01 11.91
N SER A 59 -0.10 17.60 13.14
CA SER A 59 -0.29 18.54 14.22
C SER A 59 0.11 17.99 15.59
N VAL A 60 0.34 18.91 16.51
CA VAL A 60 0.70 18.68 17.90
C VAL A 60 -0.14 19.62 18.75
N ILE A 61 -0.98 19.07 19.63
CA ILE A 61 -1.77 19.82 20.60
C ILE A 61 -1.15 19.60 21.97
N ILE A 62 -0.87 20.69 22.69
CA ILE A 62 -0.14 20.68 23.95
C ILE A 62 -1.07 21.21 25.04
N ASP A 63 -1.34 20.38 26.04
CA ASP A 63 -2.12 20.75 27.22
C ASP A 63 -1.16 21.09 28.36
N ALA A 64 -0.85 22.38 28.55
CA ALA A 64 0.05 22.86 29.60
C ALA A 64 -0.49 24.12 30.28
N ASP A 65 -0.09 24.38 31.53
CA ASP A 65 -0.59 25.52 32.31
C ASP A 65 -0.32 26.88 31.63
N GLY A 66 -1.37 27.67 31.45
CA GLY A 66 -1.30 29.03 30.88
C GLY A 66 -0.72 29.09 29.46
N LEU A 67 -0.83 28.01 28.68
CA LEU A 67 -0.44 27.94 27.27
C LEU A 67 -1.66 28.20 26.38
N ASP A 68 -2.07 29.46 26.28
CA ASP A 68 -3.26 29.88 25.54
C ASP A 68 -2.96 30.18 24.06
N ASP A 69 -1.72 30.57 23.75
CA ASP A 69 -1.24 30.87 22.40
C ASP A 69 0.10 30.14 22.16
N PRO A 70 0.04 28.87 21.72
CA PRO A 70 1.26 28.08 21.51
C PRO A 70 2.16 28.65 20.43
N VAL A 71 1.66 29.47 19.50
CA VAL A 71 2.50 30.11 18.47
C VAL A 71 3.41 31.16 19.11
N ARG A 72 2.87 32.00 20.01
CA ARG A 72 3.65 33.06 20.67
C ARG A 72 4.45 32.58 21.87
N GLN A 73 3.96 31.57 22.58
CA GLN A 73 4.52 31.11 23.85
C GLN A 73 5.49 29.93 23.69
N THR A 74 5.81 29.55 22.46
CA THR A 74 6.82 28.52 22.17
C THR A 74 7.88 29.02 21.20
N THR A 75 9.02 28.34 21.20
CA THR A 75 9.95 28.30 20.07
C THR A 75 9.83 26.94 19.40
N ARG A 76 10.05 26.86 18.10
CA ARG A 76 10.05 25.60 17.36
C ARG A 76 11.30 25.52 16.51
N THR A 77 12.09 24.48 16.69
CA THR A 77 13.32 24.24 15.94
C THR A 77 13.34 22.81 15.44
N MET A 78 13.92 22.58 14.27
CA MET A 78 14.04 21.23 13.70
C MET A 78 15.48 20.98 13.24
N SER A 79 15.87 19.70 13.18
CA SER A 79 17.21 19.26 12.79
C SER A 79 17.63 19.74 11.41
N SER A 80 16.71 19.74 10.46
CA SER A 80 16.91 20.22 9.09
C SER A 80 15.57 20.58 8.46
N VAL A 81 15.60 21.40 7.40
CA VAL A 81 14.39 21.85 6.68
C VAL A 81 14.34 21.23 5.29
N TRP A 82 13.23 20.58 4.95
CA TRP A 82 12.95 20.20 3.57
C TRP A 82 12.23 21.33 2.84
N LYS A 83 12.84 21.83 1.74
CA LYS A 83 12.29 22.94 0.95
C LYS A 83 12.00 24.17 1.83
N ASP A 84 10.75 24.62 1.86
CA ASP A 84 10.22 25.84 2.49
C ASP A 84 9.38 25.54 3.75
N TYR A 85 9.57 24.36 4.36
CA TYR A 85 8.83 23.96 5.56
C TYR A 85 9.24 24.69 6.85
N ASP A 86 10.29 25.51 6.81
CA ASP A 86 10.59 26.50 7.85
C ASP A 86 9.44 27.49 8.00
N ARG A 87 8.94 28.03 6.89
CA ARG A 87 7.80 28.96 6.87
C ARG A 87 6.51 28.32 7.35
N VAL A 88 6.29 27.06 6.97
CA VAL A 88 5.13 26.27 7.42
C VAL A 88 5.18 26.10 8.95
N LEU A 89 6.34 25.73 9.50
CA LEU A 89 6.52 25.61 10.95
C LEU A 89 6.33 26.95 11.66
N GLU A 90 6.89 28.05 11.12
CA GLU A 90 6.75 29.40 11.67
C GLU A 90 5.30 29.90 11.71
N SER A 91 4.47 29.49 10.74
CA SER A 91 3.05 29.87 10.68
C SER A 91 2.23 29.34 11.87
N GLY A 92 2.72 28.32 12.57
CA GLY A 92 2.01 27.69 13.68
C GLY A 92 0.93 26.69 13.25
N VAL A 93 0.82 26.34 11.96
CA VAL A 93 -0.15 25.34 11.46
C VAL A 93 -0.01 23.97 12.16
N ILE A 94 1.18 23.66 12.68
CA ILE A 94 1.41 22.46 13.50
C ILE A 94 0.53 22.43 14.76
N PHE A 95 0.03 23.57 15.25
CA PHE A 95 -0.87 23.64 16.40
C PHE A 95 -2.36 23.61 16.00
N ASP A 96 -2.68 23.51 14.70
CA ASP A 96 -4.06 23.36 14.23
C ASP A 96 -4.50 21.88 14.33
N ALA A 97 -5.45 21.60 15.22
CA ALA A 97 -6.00 20.26 15.44
C ALA A 97 -6.68 19.67 14.19
N ALA A 98 -7.14 20.52 13.27
CA ALA A 98 -7.78 20.13 12.02
C ALA A 98 -6.78 19.87 10.89
N ASN A 99 -5.54 20.32 11.02
CA ASN A 99 -4.52 20.10 9.99
C ASN A 99 -4.25 18.59 9.81
N ARG A 100 -4.25 18.14 8.56
CA ARG A 100 -3.97 16.76 8.14
C ARG A 100 -2.72 16.66 7.27
N GLU A 101 -2.28 17.79 6.73
CA GLU A 101 -1.06 17.89 5.94
C GLU A 101 0.16 18.06 6.83
N LYS A 102 1.36 18.02 6.26
CA LYS A 102 2.61 18.17 7.00
C LYS A 102 2.68 19.54 7.69
N GLY A 103 2.60 19.58 9.02
CA GLY A 103 2.83 20.79 9.81
C GLY A 103 4.31 21.17 9.91
N PHE A 104 5.20 20.20 9.64
CA PHE A 104 6.63 20.41 9.40
C PHE A 104 7.20 19.25 8.58
N HIS A 105 8.42 19.39 8.06
CA HIS A 105 9.09 18.31 7.33
C HIS A 105 10.62 18.49 7.33
N THR A 106 11.33 17.51 7.92
CA THR A 106 12.81 17.49 7.89
C THR A 106 13.33 16.96 6.56
N LYS A 107 14.63 17.09 6.28
CA LYS A 107 15.28 16.26 5.24
C LYS A 107 15.33 14.80 5.71
N LYS A 108 15.67 13.89 4.79
CA LYS A 108 16.05 12.53 5.16
C LYS A 108 17.43 12.56 5.76
N GLU A 109 17.52 12.25 7.04
CA GLU A 109 18.77 12.28 7.78
C GLU A 109 18.75 11.26 8.91
N SER A 110 19.90 11.07 9.57
CA SER A 110 19.98 10.24 10.77
C SER A 110 19.47 11.05 11.96
N TYR A 111 18.55 10.47 12.74
CA TYR A 111 17.98 11.12 13.94
C TYR A 111 17.32 12.49 13.66
N PRO A 112 16.38 12.60 12.70
CA PRO A 112 15.64 13.84 12.50
C PRO A 112 14.79 14.16 13.74
N TRP A 113 14.66 15.44 14.06
CA TRP A 113 13.92 15.89 15.25
C TRP A 113 13.23 17.24 15.07
N LEU A 114 12.17 17.44 15.86
CA LEU A 114 11.50 18.71 16.13
C LEU A 114 11.53 18.94 17.65
N GLU A 115 11.94 20.13 18.09
CA GLU A 115 11.87 20.56 19.48
C GLU A 115 10.95 21.78 19.59
N ILE A 116 9.97 21.70 20.47
CA ILE A 116 9.07 22.79 20.85
C ILE A 116 9.48 23.24 22.25
N GLY A 117 10.17 24.38 22.35
CA GLY A 117 10.59 24.96 23.62
C GLY A 117 9.53 25.90 24.18
N PHE A 118 9.28 25.86 25.48
CA PHE A 118 8.40 26.81 26.15
C PHE A 118 9.15 28.09 26.52
N ASP A 119 8.47 29.23 26.46
CA ASP A 119 8.96 30.53 26.93
C ASP A 119 9.28 30.58 28.43
N ARG A 120 8.61 29.73 29.22
CA ARG A 120 8.84 29.49 30.65
C ARG A 120 8.60 28.02 31.00
N PRO A 121 9.15 27.51 32.12
CA PRO A 121 8.76 26.20 32.63
C PRO A 121 7.24 26.11 32.88
N ARG A 122 6.65 24.99 32.49
CA ARG A 122 5.19 24.73 32.54
C ARG A 122 4.88 23.34 33.11
N GLU A 123 3.75 23.19 33.77
CA GLU A 123 3.15 21.89 34.05
C GLU A 123 2.48 21.37 32.78
N LEU A 124 3.10 20.35 32.17
CA LEU A 124 2.57 19.67 30.99
C LEU A 124 1.66 18.54 31.46
N SER A 125 0.40 18.53 30.99
CA SER A 125 -0.60 17.51 31.35
C SER A 125 -0.93 16.55 30.20
N GLY A 126 -0.64 16.95 28.95
CA GLY A 126 -0.82 16.10 27.80
C GLY A 126 -0.24 16.64 26.50
N VAL A 127 0.03 15.71 25.58
CA VAL A 127 0.45 15.99 24.22
C VAL A 127 -0.34 15.09 23.28
N LYS A 128 -1.07 15.67 22.35
CA LYS A 128 -1.72 14.92 21.27
C LYS A 128 -1.00 15.15 19.97
N VAL A 129 -0.60 14.07 19.31
CA VAL A 129 0.10 14.12 18.02
C VAL A 129 -0.80 13.53 16.95
N ARG A 130 -0.99 14.26 15.84
CA ARG A 130 -1.64 13.73 14.63
C ARG A 130 -0.57 13.42 13.57
N ASN A 131 -0.67 12.23 13.00
CA ASN A 131 0.15 11.83 11.87
C ASN A 131 -0.36 12.46 10.56
N VAL A 132 0.46 12.45 9.51
CA VAL A 132 0.08 12.99 8.21
C VAL A 132 -0.94 12.12 7.48
N GLU A 133 -1.72 12.73 6.60
CA GLU A 133 -2.59 11.99 5.68
C GLU A 133 -1.79 11.23 4.62
N GLY A 134 -2.27 10.01 4.31
CA GLY A 134 -1.74 9.16 3.26
C GLY A 134 -0.53 8.32 3.64
N VAL A 135 0.09 7.72 2.62
CA VAL A 135 1.11 6.65 2.77
C VAL A 135 2.38 7.06 3.52
N ASN A 136 2.61 8.36 3.73
CA ASN A 136 3.80 8.83 4.43
C ASN A 136 3.65 8.78 5.96
N SER A 137 2.47 8.45 6.49
CA SER A 137 2.21 8.30 7.93
C SER A 137 3.12 7.24 8.57
N VAL A 138 3.39 6.16 7.84
CA VAL A 138 4.22 5.03 8.29
C VAL A 138 5.67 5.42 8.60
N ARG A 139 6.15 6.59 8.14
CA ARG A 139 7.50 7.09 8.44
C ARG A 139 7.66 7.49 9.90
N ALA A 140 6.56 7.77 10.61
CA ALA A 140 6.58 8.02 12.05
C ALA A 140 6.79 6.74 12.89
N ARG A 141 7.02 5.57 12.25
CA ARG A 141 7.36 4.32 12.94
C ARG A 141 8.64 4.47 13.76
N GLY A 142 8.58 4.14 15.04
CA GLY A 142 9.64 4.36 16.01
C GLY A 142 9.71 5.78 16.59
N LEU A 143 8.67 6.62 16.43
CA LEU A 143 8.63 7.95 17.02
C LEU A 143 8.92 7.91 18.52
N GLN A 144 9.83 8.78 18.96
CA GLN A 144 10.07 9.04 20.37
C GLN A 144 9.59 10.45 20.71
N VAL A 145 8.90 10.57 21.84
CA VAL A 145 8.49 11.85 22.42
C VAL A 145 9.16 11.99 23.76
N GLN A 146 9.93 13.05 23.93
CA GLN A 146 10.69 13.33 25.14
C GLN A 146 10.33 14.70 25.68
N VAL A 147 10.31 14.86 26.99
CA VAL A 147 10.03 16.12 27.68
C VAL A 147 11.27 16.52 28.47
N ARG A 148 11.82 17.68 28.17
CA ARG A 148 12.90 18.28 28.98
C ARG A 148 12.27 19.08 30.11
N THR A 149 12.84 18.97 31.30
CA THR A 149 12.37 19.70 32.50
C THR A 149 13.38 20.77 32.91
N ALA A 150 12.97 21.66 33.80
CA ALA A 150 13.76 22.80 34.25
C ALA A 150 15.04 22.41 35.01
N ASP A 151 15.07 21.23 35.63
CA ASP A 151 16.25 20.68 36.28
C ASP A 151 17.21 19.96 35.30
N GLY A 152 16.86 19.95 34.01
CA GLY A 152 17.65 19.33 32.94
C GLY A 152 17.35 17.86 32.70
N ARG A 153 16.44 17.22 33.45
CA ARG A 153 16.04 15.83 33.17
C ARG A 153 15.28 15.74 31.85
N LEU A 154 15.51 14.62 31.17
CA LEU A 154 14.78 14.21 29.98
C LEU A 154 13.87 13.03 30.35
N ILE A 155 12.57 13.20 30.17
CA ILE A 155 11.55 12.19 30.46
C ILE A 155 11.05 11.64 29.12
N THR A 156 11.14 10.32 28.92
CA THR A 156 10.60 9.68 27.73
C THR A 156 9.08 9.51 27.89
N ALA A 157 8.33 10.36 27.20
CA ALA A 157 6.87 10.34 27.20
C ALA A 157 6.31 9.23 26.29
N TYR A 158 7.00 8.92 25.21
CA TYR A 158 6.65 7.82 24.32
C TYR A 158 7.89 7.25 23.65
N ASP A 159 7.96 5.92 23.53
CA ASP A 159 9.02 5.23 22.80
C ASP A 159 8.42 4.20 21.85
N GLY A 160 8.15 4.61 20.61
CA GLY A 160 7.58 3.76 19.59
C GLY A 160 8.43 2.53 19.28
N ILE A 161 9.77 2.60 19.42
CA ILE A 161 10.65 1.44 19.21
C ILE A 161 10.40 0.38 20.27
N GLU A 162 10.32 0.80 21.54
CA GLU A 162 10.05 -0.16 22.61
C GLU A 162 8.63 -0.70 22.52
N ARG A 163 7.64 0.12 22.12
CA ARG A 163 6.27 -0.36 21.85
C ARG A 163 6.23 -1.41 20.75
N GLU A 164 6.95 -1.20 19.65
CA GLU A 164 7.09 -2.20 18.59
C GLU A 164 7.70 -3.51 19.10
N ARG A 165 8.77 -3.44 19.89
CA ARG A 165 9.41 -4.63 20.48
C ARG A 165 8.49 -5.37 21.43
N GLN A 166 7.75 -4.65 22.27
CA GLN A 166 6.76 -5.22 23.19
C GLN A 166 5.65 -5.94 22.42
N PHE A 167 5.15 -5.33 21.34
CA PHE A 167 4.13 -5.93 20.49
C PHE A 167 4.63 -7.21 19.79
N VAL A 168 5.85 -7.18 19.23
CA VAL A 168 6.48 -8.37 18.65
C VAL A 168 6.58 -9.50 19.67
N ARG A 169 7.07 -9.22 20.89
CA ARG A 169 7.17 -10.22 21.96
C ARG A 169 5.80 -10.77 22.36
N ALA A 170 4.78 -9.92 22.48
CA ALA A 170 3.42 -10.35 22.82
C ALA A 170 2.82 -11.27 21.73
N ALA A 171 3.02 -10.92 20.46
CA ALA A 171 2.57 -11.72 19.33
C ALA A 171 3.31 -13.07 19.28
N GLU A 172 4.64 -13.09 19.41
CA GLU A 172 5.43 -14.33 19.46
C GLU A 172 5.02 -15.24 20.62
N HIS A 173 4.69 -14.67 21.77
CA HIS A 173 4.22 -15.43 22.92
C HIS A 173 2.85 -16.07 22.69
N PHE A 174 1.93 -15.33 22.06
CA PHE A 174 0.66 -15.86 21.58
C PHE A 174 0.86 -17.01 20.59
N ALA A 175 1.81 -16.87 19.65
CA ALA A 175 2.14 -17.92 18.68
C ALA A 175 2.67 -19.21 19.33
N ASN A 176 3.28 -19.10 20.51
CA ASN A 176 3.86 -20.23 21.24
C ASN A 176 2.89 -20.87 22.25
N GLY A 177 1.60 -20.48 22.25
CA GLY A 177 0.57 -21.07 23.12
C GLY A 177 0.80 -20.81 24.62
N SER A 178 1.64 -19.84 24.96
CA SER A 178 1.92 -19.47 26.35
C SER A 178 0.96 -18.35 26.76
N ALA A 179 0.46 -18.35 28.00
CA ALA A 179 -0.38 -17.25 28.50
C ALA A 179 0.46 -15.96 28.51
N ALA A 180 0.08 -14.96 27.70
CA ALA A 180 0.80 -13.68 27.60
C ALA A 180 1.24 -13.23 28.99
N PRO A 181 2.52 -12.89 29.24
CA PRO A 181 2.78 -12.03 30.38
C PRO A 181 1.93 -10.80 30.11
N VAL A 182 0.93 -10.59 30.97
CA VAL A 182 0.28 -9.29 31.08
C VAL A 182 1.41 -8.37 31.49
N THR A 183 2.12 -7.82 30.50
CA THR A 183 2.91 -6.63 30.77
C THR A 183 1.84 -5.60 31.07
N ASP A 184 1.62 -5.34 32.35
CA ASP A 184 1.38 -3.98 32.81
C ASP A 184 2.51 -3.15 32.20
N GLY A 185 2.33 -2.78 30.94
CA GLY A 185 3.11 -1.78 30.25
C GLY A 185 2.65 -0.45 30.81
N GLN A 186 2.85 -0.27 32.12
CA GLN A 186 2.98 1.07 32.63
C GLN A 186 4.16 1.67 31.82
N PRO A 187 3.97 2.83 31.19
CA PRO A 187 5.09 3.66 30.78
C PRO A 187 6.19 3.60 31.84
N VAL A 188 7.45 3.46 31.40
CA VAL A 188 8.59 3.70 32.29
C VAL A 188 8.47 5.17 32.70
N ASP A 189 8.03 5.40 33.93
CA ASP A 189 7.63 6.68 34.51
C ASP A 189 6.56 7.49 33.72
N GLY A 190 5.29 7.13 33.92
CA GLY A 190 4.22 8.13 34.10
C GLY A 190 3.27 8.48 32.95
N LEU A 191 3.44 8.02 31.71
CA LEU A 191 2.53 8.35 30.58
C LEU A 191 1.59 7.24 30.06
N GLN A 192 0.28 7.38 30.27
CA GLN A 192 -0.69 6.51 29.59
C GLN A 192 -0.95 7.04 28.17
N ALA A 193 -0.62 6.24 27.16
CA ALA A 193 -1.04 6.49 25.78
C ALA A 193 -2.49 6.01 25.60
N ARG A 194 -3.36 6.86 25.05
CA ARG A 194 -4.73 6.50 24.64
C ARG A 194 -4.92 6.93 23.18
N VAL A 195 -5.80 6.23 22.46
CA VAL A 195 -6.19 6.62 21.09
C VAL A 195 -7.61 7.12 21.09
N LEU A 196 -7.85 8.24 20.42
CA LEU A 196 -9.18 8.74 20.08
C LEU A 196 -9.45 8.41 18.62
N HIS A 197 -10.45 7.55 18.37
CA HIS A 197 -10.84 7.19 17.00
C HIS A 197 -11.55 8.35 16.31
N ALA A 198 -10.89 8.98 15.33
CA ALA A 198 -11.53 9.77 14.29
C ALA A 198 -11.89 8.87 13.09
N GLY A 199 -12.79 7.91 13.29
CA GLY A 199 -13.21 6.97 12.25
C GLY A 199 -14.52 6.29 12.66
N LYS A 200 -15.55 6.42 11.82
CA LYS A 200 -16.93 6.01 12.10
C LYS A 200 -17.00 4.54 12.57
N SER A 201 -17.55 4.33 13.77
CA SER A 201 -18.09 3.05 14.21
C SER A 201 -19.09 2.50 13.17
N PHE A 202 -18.62 1.59 12.32
CA PHE A 202 -19.46 0.80 11.42
C PHE A 202 -19.55 -0.68 11.82
N LEU A 203 -19.03 -1.05 13.00
CA LEU A 203 -18.87 -2.46 13.37
C LEU A 203 -20.00 -3.09 14.20
N THR A 204 -21.16 -2.45 14.41
CA THR A 204 -22.25 -3.09 15.19
C THR A 204 -23.65 -3.07 14.56
N LYS A 205 -23.86 -2.51 13.36
CA LYS A 205 -25.21 -2.54 12.71
C LYS A 205 -25.31 -3.32 11.40
N ALA A 206 -24.22 -3.57 10.67
CA ALA A 206 -24.30 -4.28 9.39
C ALA A 206 -24.57 -5.80 9.53
N ALA A 207 -24.10 -6.44 10.61
CA ALA A 207 -24.22 -7.89 10.79
C ALA A 207 -25.63 -8.39 11.18
N LYS A 208 -26.53 -7.52 11.67
CA LYS A 208 -27.91 -7.90 12.06
C LYS A 208 -28.98 -7.56 11.02
N SER A 209 -28.67 -6.77 10.01
CA SER A 209 -29.63 -6.39 8.96
C SER A 209 -29.63 -7.35 7.77
N ALA A 210 -28.54 -8.07 7.51
CA ALA A 210 -28.43 -8.98 6.37
C ALA A 210 -29.05 -10.37 6.62
N SER A 211 -29.27 -10.79 7.87
CA SER A 211 -29.80 -12.13 8.18
C SER A 211 -31.33 -12.24 8.18
N ARG A 212 -32.06 -11.13 7.98
CA ARG A 212 -33.53 -11.09 8.10
C ARG A 212 -34.30 -10.86 6.80
N ALA A 213 -33.63 -10.70 5.66
CA ALA A 213 -34.27 -10.33 4.39
C ALA A 213 -34.29 -11.41 3.29
N ASN A 214 -33.77 -12.63 3.51
CA ASN A 214 -33.78 -13.68 2.49
C ASN A 214 -34.23 -15.05 3.03
N ARG A 215 -35.44 -15.11 3.58
CA ARG A 215 -36.22 -16.35 3.68
C ARG A 215 -37.45 -16.24 2.79
N SER A 216 -37.32 -16.62 1.52
CA SER A 216 -38.44 -17.06 0.68
C SER A 216 -37.92 -17.52 -0.69
N ALA A 217 -38.03 -18.82 -0.93
CA ALA A 217 -38.23 -19.49 -2.22
C ALA A 217 -37.16 -19.37 -3.32
N ALA A 218 -36.41 -20.45 -3.54
CA ALA A 218 -36.51 -21.29 -4.75
C ALA A 218 -35.46 -22.42 -4.69
N GLN A 219 -35.87 -23.63 -5.05
CA GLN A 219 -35.10 -24.87 -5.02
C GLN A 219 -33.90 -24.84 -5.97
N ALA A 220 -32.75 -25.32 -5.50
CA ALA A 220 -31.59 -25.68 -6.33
C ALA A 220 -31.59 -27.19 -6.63
N PRO A 221 -31.15 -27.65 -7.81
CA PRO A 221 -31.10 -29.06 -8.14
C PRO A 221 -29.86 -29.75 -7.54
N GLU A 222 -30.05 -31.03 -7.17
CA GLU A 222 -29.05 -31.98 -6.70
C GLU A 222 -27.83 -32.09 -7.64
N LEU A 223 -26.63 -31.88 -7.09
CA LEU A 223 -25.35 -32.22 -7.73
C LEU A 223 -25.04 -33.70 -7.45
N VAL A 224 -24.94 -34.47 -8.52
CA VAL A 224 -24.52 -35.88 -8.54
C VAL A 224 -23.02 -35.98 -8.21
N GLU A 225 -22.68 -36.75 -7.18
CA GLU A 225 -21.29 -37.07 -6.80
C GLU A 225 -20.60 -37.92 -7.88
N ALA A 226 -19.39 -37.52 -8.27
CA ALA A 226 -18.47 -38.32 -9.10
C ALA A 226 -17.58 -39.21 -8.22
N PRO A 227 -17.20 -40.42 -8.67
CA PRO A 227 -16.60 -41.42 -7.80
C PRO A 227 -15.12 -41.17 -7.49
N ASP A 228 -14.81 -41.53 -6.24
CA ASP A 228 -13.55 -41.54 -5.52
C ASP A 228 -12.36 -42.13 -6.30
N SER A 229 -11.34 -41.30 -6.57
CA SER A 229 -10.06 -41.74 -7.11
C SER A 229 -9.00 -41.75 -6.01
N GLN A 230 -8.59 -42.94 -5.57
CA GLN A 230 -7.58 -43.14 -4.53
C GLN A 230 -6.22 -42.49 -4.87
N PRO A 231 -5.49 -41.94 -3.87
CA PRO A 231 -4.24 -41.25 -4.11
C PRO A 231 -3.05 -42.20 -4.34
N LYS A 232 -2.22 -41.87 -5.33
CA LYS A 232 -0.94 -42.52 -5.61
C LYS A 232 0.05 -42.29 -4.45
N LYS A 233 0.61 -43.38 -3.91
CA LYS A 233 1.72 -43.38 -2.93
C LYS A 233 2.97 -42.72 -3.53
N GLY A 234 3.42 -41.62 -2.93
CA GLY A 234 4.72 -41.01 -3.26
C GLY A 234 4.87 -39.51 -3.01
N SER A 235 3.83 -38.78 -2.63
CA SER A 235 3.97 -37.37 -2.28
C SER A 235 4.58 -37.21 -0.89
N ARG A 236 5.69 -36.46 -0.82
CA ARG A 236 6.20 -35.92 0.46
C ARG A 236 5.04 -35.19 1.17
N PRO A 237 4.86 -35.36 2.48
CA PRO A 237 3.80 -34.65 3.20
C PRO A 237 4.01 -33.13 3.04
N PRO A 238 2.92 -32.35 2.88
CA PRO A 238 3.00 -30.90 2.78
C PRO A 238 3.68 -30.33 4.03
N ILE A 239 4.73 -29.54 3.81
CA ILE A 239 5.43 -28.81 4.87
C ILE A 239 4.41 -27.87 5.51
N ARG A 240 4.15 -28.03 6.82
CA ARG A 240 3.28 -27.12 7.58
C ARG A 240 4.11 -25.89 7.96
N PRO A 241 3.66 -24.65 7.70
CA PRO A 241 4.31 -23.49 8.28
C PRO A 241 4.17 -23.55 9.80
N ALA A 242 5.20 -23.13 10.53
CA ALA A 242 5.11 -23.00 11.97
C ALA A 242 4.27 -21.75 12.30
N GLN A 243 3.35 -21.85 13.27
CA GLN A 243 2.51 -20.73 13.74
C GLN A 243 3.32 -19.43 13.99
N PRO A 244 4.55 -19.48 14.56
CA PRO A 244 5.39 -18.29 14.74
C PRO A 244 5.72 -17.52 13.46
N ASP A 245 5.86 -18.19 12.32
CA ASP A 245 6.25 -17.49 11.08
C ASP A 245 5.07 -16.74 10.45
N VAL A 246 3.85 -17.27 10.59
CA VAL A 246 2.62 -16.56 10.20
C VAL A 246 2.40 -15.35 11.10
N VAL A 247 2.60 -15.50 12.41
CA VAL A 247 2.47 -14.39 13.36
C VAL A 247 3.47 -13.29 13.06
N LYS A 248 4.73 -13.60 12.73
CA LYS A 248 5.72 -12.59 12.30
C LYS A 248 5.24 -11.76 11.10
N ILE A 249 4.54 -12.37 10.13
CA ILE A 249 3.97 -11.64 8.98
C ILE A 249 2.87 -10.70 9.47
N LEU A 250 1.94 -11.19 10.27
CA LEU A 250 0.83 -10.40 10.81
C LEU A 250 1.32 -9.23 11.67
N THR A 251 2.29 -9.47 12.55
CA THR A 251 2.96 -8.43 13.34
C THR A 251 3.58 -7.36 12.44
N ARG A 252 4.22 -7.74 11.33
CA ARG A 252 4.77 -6.77 10.37
C ARG A 252 3.71 -5.95 9.67
N LEU A 253 2.59 -6.57 9.29
CA LEU A 253 1.46 -5.84 8.69
C LEU A 253 0.87 -4.82 9.67
N GLU A 254 0.77 -5.20 10.94
CA GLU A 254 0.35 -4.31 12.03
C GLU A 254 1.27 -3.12 12.21
N LEU A 255 2.58 -3.36 12.12
CA LEU A 255 3.62 -2.33 12.14
C LEU A 255 3.81 -1.61 10.80
N ARG A 256 2.90 -1.80 9.84
CA ARG A 256 2.94 -1.19 8.49
C ARG A 256 4.23 -1.49 7.72
N ASP A 257 4.91 -2.57 8.07
CA ASP A 257 6.16 -3.04 7.47
C ASP A 257 5.88 -4.02 6.32
N TYR A 258 5.16 -3.54 5.30
CA TYR A 258 4.53 -4.41 4.30
C TYR A 258 5.52 -5.15 3.39
N ALA A 259 6.60 -4.50 2.93
CA ALA A 259 7.54 -5.13 2.00
C ALA A 259 8.28 -6.34 2.64
N PRO A 260 8.81 -6.24 3.87
CA PRO A 260 9.35 -7.39 4.58
C PRO A 260 8.29 -8.44 4.94
N GLY A 261 7.03 -8.05 5.18
CA GLY A 261 5.91 -8.98 5.38
C GLY A 261 5.58 -9.80 4.14
N ARG A 262 5.61 -9.18 2.95
CA ARG A 262 5.43 -9.86 1.66
C ARG A 262 6.47 -10.94 1.44
N ASN A 263 7.75 -10.59 1.58
CA ASN A 263 8.84 -11.53 1.35
C ASN A 263 8.78 -12.72 2.34
N ALA A 264 8.33 -12.48 3.57
CA ALA A 264 8.18 -13.53 4.56
C ALA A 264 7.09 -14.56 4.18
N LEU A 265 6.02 -14.14 3.48
CA LEU A 265 4.99 -15.06 2.98
C LEU A 265 5.55 -16.06 1.96
N ASP A 266 6.42 -15.58 1.06
CA ASP A 266 7.06 -16.41 0.04
C ASP A 266 7.95 -17.52 0.65
N HIS A 267 8.43 -17.30 1.87
CA HIS A 267 9.25 -18.28 2.61
C HIS A 267 8.44 -19.34 3.36
N LEU A 268 7.12 -19.18 3.52
CA LEU A 268 6.27 -20.13 4.25
C LEU A 268 5.98 -21.44 3.48
N LYS A 269 6.43 -21.54 2.22
CA LYS A 269 6.21 -22.72 1.34
C LYS A 269 4.73 -23.18 1.30
N LEU A 270 3.81 -22.22 1.33
CA LEU A 270 2.38 -22.43 1.20
C LEU A 270 1.99 -22.81 -0.24
N THR A 271 0.89 -23.54 -0.42
CA THR A 271 0.28 -23.71 -1.75
C THR A 271 -0.32 -22.39 -2.26
N ALA A 272 -0.56 -22.28 -3.57
CA ALA A 272 -1.20 -21.09 -4.14
C ALA A 272 -2.58 -20.82 -3.52
N GLU A 273 -3.36 -21.87 -3.28
CA GLU A 273 -4.67 -21.79 -2.60
C GLU A 273 -4.54 -21.25 -1.17
N GLN A 274 -3.56 -21.73 -0.39
CA GLN A 274 -3.31 -21.24 0.97
C GLN A 274 -2.84 -19.78 0.99
N VAL A 275 -2.00 -19.37 0.03
CA VAL A 275 -1.57 -17.97 -0.12
C VAL A 275 -2.77 -17.08 -0.46
N SER A 276 -3.62 -17.53 -1.40
CA SER A 276 -4.84 -16.82 -1.78
C SER A 276 -5.79 -16.67 -0.59
N HIS A 277 -6.02 -17.75 0.16
CA HIS A 277 -6.85 -17.73 1.35
C HIS A 277 -6.29 -16.79 2.44
N PHE A 278 -4.99 -16.88 2.73
CA PHE A 278 -4.30 -15.98 3.68
C PHE A 278 -4.45 -14.51 3.31
N ARG A 279 -4.17 -14.15 2.05
CA ARG A 279 -4.34 -12.78 1.56
C ARG A 279 -5.79 -12.33 1.69
N ALA A 280 -6.75 -13.16 1.30
CA ALA A 280 -8.17 -12.82 1.39
C ALA A 280 -8.61 -12.58 2.85
N LEU A 281 -8.11 -13.36 3.79
CA LEU A 281 -8.38 -13.19 5.21
C LEU A 281 -7.78 -11.89 5.75
N VAL A 282 -6.48 -11.67 5.53
CA VAL A 282 -5.77 -10.44 5.91
C VAL A 282 -6.44 -9.21 5.30
N ASN A 283 -6.83 -9.28 4.03
CA ASN A 283 -7.53 -8.19 3.34
C ASN A 283 -8.83 -7.83 4.07
N ARG A 284 -9.72 -8.82 4.27
CA ARG A 284 -11.03 -8.59 4.90
C ARG A 284 -10.94 -8.15 6.35
N ARG A 285 -10.02 -8.73 7.13
CA ARG A 285 -9.95 -8.50 8.59
C ARG A 285 -9.14 -7.26 8.95
N TYR A 286 -8.16 -6.91 8.13
CA TYR A 286 -7.17 -5.91 8.50
C TYR A 286 -7.08 -4.76 7.50
N LEU A 287 -6.75 -5.06 6.24
CA LEU A 287 -6.35 -4.02 5.28
C LEU A 287 -7.55 -3.22 4.74
N PHE A 288 -8.72 -3.85 4.58
CA PHE A 288 -9.91 -3.18 4.04
C PHE A 288 -10.38 -2.01 4.90
N GLY A 289 -10.25 -2.12 6.23
CA GLY A 289 -10.59 -1.03 7.15
C GLY A 289 -9.75 0.24 6.95
N GLN A 290 -8.61 0.11 6.29
CA GLN A 290 -7.67 1.19 6.01
C GLN A 290 -7.61 1.54 4.52
N GLU A 291 -8.58 1.05 3.73
CA GLU A 291 -8.60 1.19 2.28
C GLU A 291 -7.34 0.62 1.60
N LEU A 292 -6.81 -0.50 2.11
CA LEU A 292 -5.68 -1.22 1.55
C LEU A 292 -6.09 -2.65 1.16
N GLU A 293 -5.38 -3.24 0.21
CA GLU A 293 -5.55 -4.62 -0.26
C GLU A 293 -4.17 -5.20 -0.59
N TRP A 294 -3.91 -6.41 -0.11
CA TRP A 294 -2.75 -7.20 -0.49
C TRP A 294 -3.05 -7.93 -1.81
N THR A 295 -2.45 -7.43 -2.89
CA THR A 295 -2.56 -7.94 -4.26
C THR A 295 -1.26 -8.63 -4.70
N SER A 296 -1.17 -9.07 -5.95
CA SER A 296 0.09 -9.49 -6.60
C SER A 296 1.15 -8.37 -6.58
N HIS A 297 0.74 -7.09 -6.57
CA HIS A 297 1.59 -5.90 -6.56
C HIS A 297 2.04 -5.51 -5.14
N GLY A 298 1.58 -6.23 -4.11
CA GLY A 298 1.85 -5.98 -2.69
C GLY A 298 0.65 -5.36 -1.97
N VAL A 299 0.87 -4.80 -0.78
CA VAL A 299 -0.18 -4.08 -0.04
C VAL A 299 -0.29 -2.67 -0.60
N ARG A 300 -1.41 -2.37 -1.26
CA ARG A 300 -1.67 -1.07 -1.92
C ARG A 300 -3.15 -0.69 -1.81
N ARG A 301 -3.49 0.55 -2.16
CA ARG A 301 -4.88 1.00 -2.26
C ARG A 301 -5.42 0.68 -3.66
N SER A 302 -6.06 -0.47 -3.79
CA SER A 302 -6.68 -0.96 -5.03
C SER A 302 -7.89 -0.12 -5.47
N PHE A 303 -8.33 -0.32 -6.72
CA PHE A 303 -9.49 0.36 -7.31
C PHE A 303 -10.79 0.16 -6.51
N ARG A 304 -10.88 -0.89 -5.69
CA ARG A 304 -11.99 -1.16 -4.76
C ARG A 304 -12.34 0.03 -3.88
N PHE A 305 -11.32 0.77 -3.44
CA PHE A 305 -11.50 1.89 -2.53
C PHE A 305 -11.60 3.24 -3.24
N TRP A 306 -11.56 3.24 -4.56
CA TRP A 306 -11.54 4.49 -5.30
C TRP A 306 -12.96 5.06 -5.43
N THR A 307 -13.06 6.38 -5.36
CA THR A 307 -14.28 7.08 -5.73
C THR A 307 -14.46 7.05 -7.25
N GLU A 308 -15.67 7.32 -7.73
CA GLU A 308 -15.92 7.42 -9.16
C GLU A 308 -15.03 8.49 -9.81
N GLN A 309 -14.87 9.63 -9.15
CA GLN A 309 -14.00 10.70 -9.61
C GLN A 309 -12.54 10.24 -9.77
N GLN A 310 -12.02 9.47 -8.80
CA GLN A 310 -10.66 8.93 -8.87
C GLN A 310 -10.49 7.99 -10.08
N ARG A 311 -11.48 7.12 -10.35
CA ARG A 311 -11.46 6.23 -11.53
C ARG A 311 -11.45 7.02 -12.84
N GLN A 312 -12.34 8.00 -12.95
CA GLN A 312 -12.46 8.87 -14.12
C GLN A 312 -11.19 9.68 -14.40
N ASP A 313 -10.57 10.22 -13.35
CA ASP A 313 -9.35 11.02 -13.48
C ASP A 313 -8.13 10.17 -13.85
N TYR A 314 -8.08 8.92 -13.37
CA TYR A 314 -7.04 7.97 -13.75
C TYR A 314 -7.21 7.47 -15.19
N LEU A 315 -8.43 7.17 -15.63
CA LEU A 315 -8.69 6.84 -17.03
C LEU A 315 -8.31 8.00 -17.96
N ARG A 316 -8.65 9.24 -17.58
CA ARG A 316 -8.26 10.43 -18.34
C ARG A 316 -6.74 10.56 -18.44
N PHE A 317 -6.03 10.32 -17.34
CA PHE A 317 -4.57 10.28 -17.36
C PHE A 317 -4.03 9.20 -18.32
N ALA A 318 -4.59 8.00 -18.31
CA ALA A 318 -4.17 6.94 -19.22
C ALA A 318 -4.38 7.34 -20.70
N LEU A 319 -5.52 7.95 -21.03
CA LEU A 319 -5.82 8.45 -22.37
C LEU A 319 -4.91 9.61 -22.80
N GLU A 320 -4.54 10.51 -21.87
CA GLU A 320 -3.54 11.56 -22.11
C GLU A 320 -2.18 10.95 -22.50
N VAL A 321 -1.74 9.89 -21.80
CA VAL A 321 -0.50 9.18 -22.10
C VAL A 321 -0.58 8.46 -23.44
N ILE A 322 -1.69 7.76 -23.74
CA ILE A 322 -1.89 7.10 -25.03
C ILE A 322 -1.84 8.12 -26.18
N SER A 323 -2.55 9.24 -26.05
CA SER A 323 -2.52 10.32 -27.05
C SER A 323 -1.12 10.89 -27.24
N ALA A 324 -0.35 11.04 -26.16
CA ALA A 324 1.03 11.48 -26.23
C ALA A 324 1.94 10.49 -26.98
N LEU A 325 1.76 9.18 -26.76
CA LEU A 325 2.52 8.12 -27.41
C LEU A 325 2.18 7.95 -28.89
N GLN A 326 0.96 8.30 -29.29
CA GLN A 326 0.52 8.23 -30.69
C GLN A 326 1.31 9.14 -31.65
N ASP A 327 2.06 10.11 -31.10
CA ASP A 327 3.01 10.91 -31.88
C ASP A 327 4.25 10.11 -32.33
N LEU A 328 4.57 8.99 -31.66
CA LEU A 328 5.68 8.09 -32.06
C LEU A 328 5.23 7.05 -33.09
N THR A 329 4.06 6.46 -32.87
CA THR A 329 3.51 5.36 -33.68
C THR A 329 2.01 5.28 -33.44
N ARG A 330 1.26 4.81 -34.45
CA ARG A 330 -0.18 4.56 -34.29
C ARG A 330 -0.49 3.27 -33.54
N ASP A 331 0.51 2.41 -33.35
CA ASP A 331 0.39 1.12 -32.71
C ASP A 331 0.44 1.26 -31.18
N VAL A 332 -0.57 1.95 -30.62
CA VAL A 332 -0.73 2.20 -29.18
C VAL A 332 -2.16 1.86 -28.75
N CYS A 333 -2.32 1.04 -27.70
CA CYS A 333 -3.62 0.70 -27.12
C CYS A 333 -3.49 0.25 -25.66
N PHE A 334 -4.61 0.08 -24.95
CA PHE A 334 -4.60 -0.60 -23.65
C PHE A 334 -4.14 -2.07 -23.77
N GLY A 335 -3.51 -2.59 -22.72
CA GLY A 335 -3.03 -3.96 -22.63
C GLY A 335 -3.54 -4.70 -21.40
N PHE A 336 -3.19 -5.98 -21.29
CA PHE A 336 -3.25 -6.79 -20.05
C PHE A 336 -4.54 -6.58 -19.22
N GLY A 337 -4.40 -6.19 -17.94
CA GLY A 337 -5.49 -6.05 -16.99
C GLY A 337 -6.47 -4.96 -17.43
N SER A 338 -6.00 -3.96 -18.17
CA SER A 338 -6.86 -2.90 -18.73
C SER A 338 -7.80 -3.44 -19.81
N VAL A 339 -7.34 -4.34 -20.67
CA VAL A 339 -8.22 -4.96 -21.68
C VAL A 339 -9.23 -5.89 -21.01
N LEU A 340 -8.84 -6.61 -19.94
CA LEU A 340 -9.81 -7.36 -19.12
C LEU A 340 -10.87 -6.44 -18.50
N ALA A 341 -10.45 -5.31 -17.91
CA ALA A 341 -11.36 -4.32 -17.34
C ALA A 341 -12.37 -3.80 -18.38
N ILE A 342 -11.91 -3.50 -19.59
CA ILE A 342 -12.74 -2.94 -20.67
C ILE A 342 -13.69 -3.99 -21.26
N VAL A 343 -13.19 -5.20 -21.54
CA VAL A 343 -13.92 -6.22 -22.33
C VAL A 343 -14.76 -7.14 -21.45
N ARG A 344 -14.24 -7.53 -20.28
CA ARG A 344 -14.90 -8.50 -19.39
C ARG A 344 -15.75 -7.80 -18.33
N ASP A 345 -15.13 -6.90 -17.57
CA ASP A 345 -15.74 -6.38 -16.33
C ASP A 345 -16.54 -5.10 -16.57
N GLN A 346 -16.29 -4.40 -17.68
CA GLN A 346 -16.86 -3.09 -18.03
C GLN A 346 -16.72 -2.05 -16.90
N ASN A 347 -15.72 -2.27 -16.04
CA ASN A 347 -15.31 -1.42 -14.94
C ASN A 347 -13.85 -1.76 -14.57
N LEU A 348 -13.20 -0.91 -13.80
CA LEU A 348 -11.89 -1.23 -13.23
C LEU A 348 -11.98 -2.48 -12.35
N ILE A 349 -11.01 -3.38 -12.49
CA ILE A 349 -10.93 -4.62 -11.72
C ILE A 349 -10.71 -4.25 -10.24
N PRO A 350 -11.62 -4.58 -9.30
CA PRO A 350 -11.58 -4.00 -7.96
C PRO A 350 -10.27 -4.22 -7.18
N HIS A 351 -9.65 -5.38 -7.37
CA HIS A 351 -8.41 -5.74 -6.67
C HIS A 351 -7.14 -5.33 -7.42
N ASP A 352 -7.27 -4.62 -8.53
CA ASP A 352 -6.14 -4.10 -9.29
C ASP A 352 -5.80 -2.66 -8.86
N ASP A 353 -4.62 -2.17 -9.26
CA ASP A 353 -4.13 -0.85 -8.85
C ASP A 353 -3.45 -0.01 -9.95
N ASP A 354 -3.35 -0.55 -11.18
CA ASP A 354 -2.82 0.13 -12.34
C ASP A 354 -3.61 -0.16 -13.64
N LEU A 355 -3.27 0.61 -14.66
CA LEU A 355 -3.68 0.40 -16.04
C LEU A 355 -2.41 0.22 -16.88
N ASP A 356 -2.54 -0.60 -17.92
CA ASP A 356 -1.48 -1.06 -18.80
C ASP A 356 -1.71 -0.50 -20.20
N VAL A 357 -0.66 0.02 -20.82
CA VAL A 357 -0.64 0.50 -22.20
C VAL A 357 0.42 -0.26 -22.97
N LEU A 358 0.08 -0.71 -24.16
CA LEU A 358 1.00 -1.31 -25.12
C LEU A 358 1.39 -0.28 -26.17
N ILE A 359 2.67 -0.27 -26.54
CA ILE A 359 3.19 0.44 -27.71
C ILE A 359 4.07 -0.50 -28.55
N GLY A 360 3.81 -0.58 -29.85
CA GLY A 360 4.56 -1.37 -30.81
C GLY A 360 5.44 -0.52 -31.72
N PHE A 361 6.69 -0.95 -31.91
CA PHE A 361 7.65 -0.32 -32.83
C PHE A 361 8.03 -1.24 -33.97
N GLU A 362 8.13 -0.67 -35.17
CA GLU A 362 8.79 -1.32 -36.29
C GLU A 362 10.30 -1.46 -36.03
N PRO A 363 10.96 -2.50 -36.58
CA PRO A 363 12.41 -2.66 -36.46
C PRO A 363 13.22 -1.44 -36.90
N GLU A 364 12.71 -0.66 -37.87
CA GLU A 364 13.36 0.56 -38.36
C GLU A 364 13.23 1.74 -37.37
N GLN A 365 12.23 1.70 -36.47
CA GLN A 365 12.03 2.69 -35.43
C GLN A 365 12.79 2.33 -34.17
N ALA A 366 12.71 1.06 -33.74
CA ALA A 366 13.45 0.50 -32.63
C ALA A 366 13.71 -0.99 -32.87
N GLY A 367 14.98 -1.37 -32.99
CA GLY A 367 15.38 -2.77 -33.18
C GLY A 367 15.42 -3.56 -31.87
N THR A 368 15.42 -2.87 -30.73
CA THR A 368 15.42 -3.48 -29.39
C THR A 368 14.39 -2.87 -28.46
N LEU A 369 14.00 -3.63 -27.44
CA LEU A 369 13.12 -3.18 -26.36
C LEU A 369 13.73 -1.98 -25.61
N PHE A 370 15.06 -1.95 -25.46
CA PHE A 370 15.77 -0.83 -24.86
C PHE A 370 15.65 0.45 -25.70
N GLU A 371 15.88 0.38 -27.01
CA GLU A 371 15.71 1.52 -27.91
C GLU A 371 14.28 2.06 -27.88
N GLY A 372 13.28 1.18 -27.96
CA GLY A 372 11.87 1.57 -27.86
C GLY A 372 11.56 2.27 -26.53
N ARG A 373 12.13 1.79 -25.42
CA ARG A 373 12.03 2.45 -24.10
C ARG A 373 12.66 3.84 -24.08
N GLN A 374 13.76 4.05 -24.78
CA GLN A 374 14.41 5.36 -24.87
C GLN A 374 13.53 6.34 -25.66
N LEU A 375 12.91 5.89 -26.76
CA LEU A 375 11.96 6.69 -27.53
C LEU A 375 10.73 7.09 -26.70
N VAL A 376 10.10 6.12 -26.03
CA VAL A 376 8.96 6.35 -25.12
C VAL A 376 9.33 7.37 -24.05
N ARG A 377 10.46 7.16 -23.36
CA ARG A 377 10.94 8.06 -22.31
C ARG A 377 11.14 9.47 -22.83
N ALA A 378 11.85 9.64 -23.94
CA ALA A 378 12.14 10.95 -24.51
C ALA A 378 10.84 11.69 -24.92
N CYS A 379 9.92 10.99 -25.59
CA CYS A 379 8.62 11.54 -25.99
C CYS A 379 7.81 12.03 -24.79
N LEU A 380 7.62 11.18 -23.79
CA LEU A 380 6.79 11.49 -22.63
C LEU A 380 7.43 12.57 -21.74
N GLN A 381 8.75 12.54 -21.55
CA GLN A 381 9.45 13.59 -20.81
C GLN A 381 9.36 14.96 -21.51
N ALA A 382 9.46 15.00 -22.83
CA ALA A 382 9.28 16.23 -23.60
C ALA A 382 7.86 16.82 -23.44
N LYS A 383 6.87 15.98 -23.13
CA LYS A 383 5.49 16.38 -22.84
C LYS A 383 5.22 16.64 -21.35
N GLY A 384 6.26 16.63 -20.51
CA GLY A 384 6.18 16.97 -19.09
C GLY A 384 5.77 15.80 -18.18
N PHE A 385 5.71 14.57 -18.68
CA PHE A 385 5.47 13.40 -17.83
C PHE A 385 6.75 13.00 -17.09
N GLN A 386 6.57 12.47 -15.88
CA GLN A 386 7.63 11.79 -15.14
C GLN A 386 7.67 10.33 -15.55
N VAL A 387 8.79 9.92 -16.14
CA VAL A 387 9.03 8.53 -16.55
C VAL A 387 10.10 7.94 -15.65
N THR A 388 9.73 6.89 -14.93
CA THR A 388 10.62 6.18 -14.00
C THR A 388 10.61 4.68 -14.28
N GLY A 389 11.42 3.92 -13.53
CA GLY A 389 11.59 2.49 -13.75
C GLY A 389 12.65 2.16 -14.78
N GLY A 390 12.98 0.87 -14.87
CA GLY A 390 14.25 0.40 -15.44
C GLY A 390 14.24 -1.00 -16.03
N MET A 391 13.20 -1.82 -15.83
CA MET A 391 13.16 -3.19 -16.35
C MET A 391 13.06 -3.20 -17.88
N SER A 392 13.60 -4.24 -18.51
CA SER A 392 13.92 -4.31 -19.95
C SER A 392 12.80 -3.92 -20.95
N ALA A 393 11.50 -4.10 -20.66
CA ALA A 393 10.39 -3.87 -21.61
C ALA A 393 9.23 -3.00 -21.11
N TYR A 394 9.33 -2.36 -19.96
CA TYR A 394 8.27 -1.43 -19.54
C TYR A 394 8.79 -0.24 -18.74
N GLN A 395 7.95 0.79 -18.62
CA GLN A 395 8.22 2.01 -17.90
C GLN A 395 7.01 2.46 -17.09
N TRP A 396 7.28 3.10 -15.95
CA TRP A 396 6.26 3.75 -15.13
C TRP A 396 6.12 5.20 -15.54
N VAL A 397 4.89 5.61 -15.87
CA VAL A 397 4.56 6.97 -16.28
C VAL A 397 3.68 7.63 -15.22
N GLN A 398 3.98 8.86 -14.86
CA GLN A 398 3.22 9.68 -13.91
C GLN A 398 3.12 11.12 -14.42
N ARG A 399 2.13 11.88 -13.93
CA ARG A 399 2.11 13.35 -14.12
C ARG A 399 3.26 14.01 -13.35
N ALA A 400 3.65 15.21 -13.78
CA ALA A 400 4.58 16.05 -13.02
C ALA A 400 4.01 16.33 -11.61
N GLY A 401 4.85 16.14 -10.59
CA GLY A 401 4.43 16.27 -9.18
C GLY A 401 4.02 14.96 -8.52
N GLY A 402 4.01 13.85 -9.25
CA GLY A 402 3.69 12.51 -8.76
C GLY A 402 2.23 12.10 -9.00
N GLY A 403 1.76 11.11 -8.25
CA GLY A 403 0.41 10.56 -8.38
C GLY A 403 0.41 9.08 -8.77
N LEU A 404 -0.68 8.63 -9.40
CA LEU A 404 -0.83 7.26 -9.86
C LEU A 404 0.14 6.95 -11.01
N ARG A 405 0.61 5.70 -11.08
CA ARG A 405 1.48 5.20 -12.14
C ARG A 405 0.65 4.53 -13.21
N LEU A 406 1.07 4.68 -14.46
CA LEU A 406 0.59 3.90 -15.59
C LEU A 406 1.76 3.04 -16.09
N ASP A 407 1.48 1.77 -16.40
CA ASP A 407 2.49 0.85 -16.90
C ASP A 407 2.46 0.87 -18.43
N VAL A 408 3.56 1.34 -19.05
CA VAL A 408 3.71 1.36 -20.51
C VAL A 408 4.66 0.26 -20.92
N PHE A 409 4.16 -0.74 -21.66
CA PHE A 409 4.89 -1.89 -22.16
C PHE A 409 5.29 -1.68 -23.62
N ILE A 410 6.57 -1.95 -23.89
CA ILE A 410 7.21 -1.76 -25.18
C ILE A 410 7.26 -3.11 -25.89
N GLY A 411 6.77 -3.13 -27.12
CA GLY A 411 6.91 -4.25 -28.04
C GLY A 411 7.68 -3.85 -29.30
N VAL A 412 8.42 -4.81 -29.85
CA VAL A 412 9.07 -4.69 -31.16
C VAL A 412 8.45 -5.72 -32.10
N PHE A 413 8.14 -5.30 -33.33
CA PHE A 413 7.65 -6.23 -34.36
C PHE A 413 8.77 -7.11 -34.88
N GLU A 414 8.45 -8.38 -35.08
CA GLU A 414 9.28 -9.38 -35.74
C GLU A 414 8.44 -9.97 -36.87
N ALA A 415 8.53 -9.34 -38.05
CA ALA A 415 7.63 -9.57 -39.18
C ALA A 415 6.15 -9.38 -38.81
N ASP A 416 5.32 -10.43 -38.88
CA ASP A 416 3.89 -10.38 -38.55
C ASP A 416 3.62 -10.52 -37.05
N LYS A 417 4.63 -10.82 -36.24
CA LYS A 417 4.52 -11.02 -34.79
C LYS A 417 5.02 -9.81 -34.03
N ILE A 418 4.62 -9.72 -32.77
CA ILE A 418 5.10 -8.71 -31.85
C ILE A 418 5.62 -9.35 -30.56
N SER A 419 6.70 -8.78 -30.05
CA SER A 419 7.43 -9.31 -28.92
C SER A 419 7.56 -8.24 -27.83
N TRP A 420 6.90 -8.50 -26.71
CA TRP A 420 7.04 -7.77 -25.44
C TRP A 420 6.96 -8.78 -24.30
N TYR A 421 7.23 -8.34 -23.07
CA TYR A 421 6.95 -9.14 -21.88
C TYR A 421 6.31 -8.26 -20.78
N PRO A 422 5.51 -8.84 -19.87
CA PRO A 422 5.25 -10.27 -19.71
C PRO A 422 4.38 -10.84 -20.86
N GLY A 423 4.77 -11.96 -21.43
CA GLY A 423 4.10 -12.55 -22.58
C GLY A 423 4.95 -13.60 -23.29
N LYS A 424 4.32 -14.44 -24.09
CA LYS A 424 5.03 -15.41 -24.94
C LYS A 424 5.52 -14.70 -26.20
N ARG A 425 6.84 -14.67 -26.43
CA ARG A 425 7.45 -14.12 -27.66
C ARG A 425 6.85 -14.80 -28.89
N GLY A 426 6.43 -14.01 -29.87
CA GLY A 426 5.77 -14.53 -31.07
C GLY A 426 4.36 -15.10 -30.84
N GLY A 427 3.79 -14.94 -29.64
CA GLY A 427 2.45 -15.43 -29.30
C GLY A 427 1.32 -14.64 -29.94
N LEU A 428 1.57 -13.36 -30.29
CA LEU A 428 0.58 -12.46 -30.86
C LEU A 428 1.01 -11.95 -32.22
N THR A 429 0.04 -11.81 -33.12
CA THR A 429 0.21 -11.22 -34.44
C THR A 429 -0.12 -9.73 -34.41
N ARG A 430 0.43 -8.98 -35.36
CA ARG A 430 0.04 -7.60 -35.63
C ARG A 430 -1.47 -7.47 -35.81
N ALA A 431 -2.09 -8.33 -36.61
CA ALA A 431 -3.52 -8.27 -36.92
C ALA A 431 -4.45 -8.51 -35.71
N GLN A 432 -3.94 -9.11 -34.63
CA GLN A 432 -4.68 -9.26 -33.38
C GLN A 432 -4.66 -7.98 -32.53
N LEU A 433 -3.64 -7.12 -32.70
CA LEU A 433 -3.49 -5.90 -31.91
C LEU A 433 -3.82 -4.63 -32.66
N PHE A 434 -3.35 -4.51 -33.89
CA PHE A 434 -3.33 -3.25 -34.62
C PHE A 434 -3.93 -3.40 -36.03
N PRO A 435 -4.59 -2.35 -36.56
CA PRO A 435 -4.85 -1.07 -35.90
C PRO A 435 -5.83 -1.22 -34.72
N ALA A 436 -5.59 -0.47 -33.64
CA ALA A 436 -6.43 -0.52 -32.46
C ALA A 436 -7.88 -0.13 -32.79
N ILE A 437 -8.84 -0.72 -32.07
CA ILE A 437 -10.27 -0.36 -32.18
C ILE A 437 -10.71 0.35 -30.90
N GLU A 438 -11.78 1.13 -30.98
CA GLU A 438 -12.35 1.81 -29.82
C GLU A 438 -13.43 0.96 -29.14
N ARG A 439 -13.41 0.94 -27.80
CA ARG A 439 -14.50 0.44 -26.95
C ARG A 439 -14.87 1.53 -25.94
N ASP A 440 -16.15 1.65 -25.62
CA ASP A 440 -16.57 2.51 -24.52
C ASP A 440 -16.11 1.90 -23.18
N PHE A 441 -15.50 2.72 -22.35
CA PHE A 441 -15.13 2.37 -21.00
C PHE A 441 -15.27 3.58 -20.08
N LEU A 442 -16.08 3.43 -19.04
CA LEU A 442 -16.43 4.52 -18.11
C LEU A 442 -16.90 5.79 -18.83
N GLY A 443 -17.62 5.63 -19.97
CA GLY A 443 -18.16 6.72 -20.78
C GLY A 443 -17.14 7.42 -21.70
N ARG A 444 -16.00 6.79 -21.99
CA ARG A 444 -14.96 7.32 -22.88
C ARG A 444 -14.53 6.28 -23.92
N PRO A 445 -14.25 6.69 -25.17
CA PRO A 445 -13.66 5.80 -26.16
C PRO A 445 -12.22 5.45 -25.75
N CYS A 446 -11.96 4.16 -25.64
CA CYS A 446 -10.68 3.61 -25.21
C CYS A 446 -10.12 2.69 -26.29
N PRO A 447 -8.88 2.91 -26.76
CA PRO A 447 -8.27 2.05 -27.78
C PRO A 447 -7.85 0.73 -27.16
N VAL A 448 -8.33 -0.37 -27.72
CA VAL A 448 -8.00 -1.75 -27.34
C VAL A 448 -7.45 -2.52 -28.54
N PRO A 449 -6.84 -3.71 -28.34
CA PRO A 449 -6.39 -4.56 -29.43
C PRO A 449 -7.50 -4.80 -30.46
N HIS A 450 -7.12 -4.86 -31.75
CA HIS A 450 -8.02 -5.08 -32.89
C HIS A 450 -8.94 -6.29 -32.73
N ARG A 451 -8.44 -7.36 -32.10
CA ARG A 451 -9.19 -8.58 -31.75
C ARG A 451 -9.07 -8.84 -30.25
N PRO A 452 -9.82 -8.11 -29.41
CA PRO A 452 -9.57 -8.07 -27.98
C PRO A 452 -9.83 -9.42 -27.30
N GLU A 453 -10.83 -10.19 -27.72
CA GLU A 453 -11.12 -11.51 -27.18
C GLU A 453 -10.04 -12.54 -27.53
N GLU A 454 -9.52 -12.52 -28.76
CA GLU A 454 -8.38 -13.37 -29.17
C GLU A 454 -7.11 -12.98 -28.43
N TYR A 455 -6.88 -11.68 -28.24
CA TYR A 455 -5.77 -11.16 -27.44
C TYR A 455 -5.84 -11.67 -25.99
N LEU A 456 -7.00 -11.56 -25.34
CA LEU A 456 -7.19 -12.00 -23.96
C LEU A 456 -7.03 -13.51 -23.82
N GLU A 457 -7.57 -14.31 -24.74
CA GLU A 457 -7.37 -15.76 -24.76
C GLU A 457 -5.90 -16.15 -24.91
N GLN A 458 -5.14 -15.40 -25.72
CA GLN A 458 -3.71 -15.67 -25.91
C GLN A 458 -2.85 -15.29 -24.70
N ILE A 459 -3.24 -14.25 -23.94
CA ILE A 459 -2.52 -13.80 -22.74
C ILE A 459 -2.92 -14.61 -21.50
N TYR A 460 -4.22 -14.83 -21.29
CA TYR A 460 -4.78 -15.40 -20.07
C TYR A 460 -5.26 -16.86 -20.21
N GLY A 461 -5.29 -17.40 -21.44
CA GLY A 461 -5.79 -18.74 -21.74
C GLY A 461 -7.29 -18.79 -22.02
N PRO A 462 -7.83 -19.96 -22.40
CA PRO A 462 -9.24 -20.12 -22.80
C PRO A 462 -10.25 -19.78 -21.68
N GLY A 463 -9.82 -19.83 -20.41
CA GLY A 463 -10.63 -19.50 -19.25
C GLY A 463 -10.69 -18.02 -18.87
N TRP A 464 -10.13 -17.10 -19.68
CA TRP A 464 -9.97 -15.68 -19.31
C TRP A 464 -11.26 -14.94 -18.89
N ARG A 465 -12.41 -15.45 -19.33
CA ARG A 465 -13.74 -14.92 -18.98
C ARG A 465 -14.08 -15.12 -17.51
N ASP A 466 -13.47 -16.11 -16.87
CA ASP A 466 -13.62 -16.38 -15.45
C ASP A 466 -12.37 -15.85 -14.72
N PRO A 467 -12.51 -15.01 -13.67
CA PRO A 467 -11.36 -14.53 -12.92
C PRO A 467 -10.55 -15.67 -12.31
N ASP A 468 -9.26 -15.77 -12.67
CA ASP A 468 -8.30 -16.68 -12.05
C ASP A 468 -7.39 -15.92 -11.07
N PRO A 469 -7.61 -16.03 -9.74
CA PRO A 469 -6.79 -15.35 -8.74
C PRO A 469 -5.36 -15.90 -8.64
N ASN A 470 -5.09 -17.06 -9.25
CA ASN A 470 -3.77 -17.70 -9.26
C ASN A 470 -3.03 -17.49 -10.58
N PHE A 471 -3.57 -16.68 -11.49
CA PHE A 471 -2.96 -16.44 -12.79
C PHE A 471 -1.53 -15.90 -12.65
N GLN A 472 -0.63 -16.48 -13.42
CA GLN A 472 0.73 -16.01 -13.58
C GLN A 472 1.07 -15.96 -15.06
N HIS A 473 1.65 -14.84 -15.50
CA HIS A 473 2.16 -14.75 -16.85
C HIS A 473 3.28 -15.77 -17.07
N SER A 474 3.09 -16.63 -18.07
CA SER A 474 4.14 -17.54 -18.53
C SER A 474 5.01 -16.85 -19.56
N TRP A 475 6.29 -16.64 -19.24
CA TRP A 475 7.28 -16.11 -20.19
C TRP A 475 8.68 -16.59 -19.82
N ASN A 476 9.58 -16.58 -20.80
CA ASN A 476 10.97 -17.00 -20.64
C ASN A 476 11.90 -15.82 -20.93
N PRO A 477 12.55 -15.22 -19.91
CA PRO A 477 13.48 -14.11 -20.11
C PRO A 477 14.60 -14.40 -21.12
N ALA A 478 15.10 -15.64 -21.16
CA ALA A 478 16.16 -16.04 -22.09
C ALA A 478 15.71 -15.96 -23.55
N ALA A 479 14.40 -16.10 -23.81
CA ALA A 479 13.85 -15.98 -25.15
C ALA A 479 13.82 -14.54 -25.67
N TYR A 480 14.21 -13.53 -24.87
CA TYR A 480 14.25 -12.12 -25.26
C TYR A 480 15.67 -11.53 -25.24
N ALA A 481 16.69 -12.34 -24.94
CA ALA A 481 18.04 -11.85 -24.69
C ALA A 481 18.60 -11.03 -25.87
N ASP A 482 18.35 -11.49 -27.10
CA ASP A 482 18.75 -10.88 -28.37
C ASP A 482 18.06 -9.55 -28.69
N ILE A 483 16.84 -9.32 -28.18
CA ILE A 483 16.08 -8.07 -28.42
C ILE A 483 15.97 -7.18 -27.18
N SER A 484 16.56 -7.59 -26.05
CA SER A 484 16.52 -6.85 -24.80
C SER A 484 17.34 -5.56 -24.84
N GLY A 485 18.48 -5.57 -25.55
CA GLY A 485 19.32 -4.40 -25.81
C GLY A 485 19.99 -3.78 -24.58
N THR A 486 20.39 -4.60 -23.59
CA THR A 486 20.98 -4.14 -22.31
C THR A 486 22.13 -3.16 -22.44
#